data_AF-M0M957-F1
#
_entry.id   AF-M0M957-F1
#
_cell.length_a   1.000
_cell.length_b   1.000
_cell.length_c   1.000
_cell.angle_alpha   90.00
_cell.angle_beta   90.00
_cell.angle_gamma   90.00
#
_symmetry.space_group_name_H-M   'P 1'
#
loop_
_entity.id
_entity.type
_entity.pdbx_description
1 polymer ?
#
loop_
_entity_poly.entity_id
_entity_poly.type
_entity_poly.pdbx_seq_one_letter_code
_entity_poly.pdbx_strand_id
1 'polypeptide(L)'
;MAGDELTTYELTGERQSPKRMRIDTDDAEFVVGKDVNPIEYFLGAVLGCLNSTGTMVARDMDIRLDDLTVTVESGVDYAAYRGEETDDRPGLQGLEVSVVVDSDADEETLEEWLAAVERRCPITDNVANETSIGLTLESESA
;
A
#
# COMPACT_ATOMS: atom_id res chain seq x y z
N MET A 1 0.62 29.22 0.32
CA MET A 1 -0.39 28.88 -0.69
C MET A 1 0.02 27.52 -1.23
N ALA A 2 -0.47 26.44 -0.62
CA ALA A 2 -0.24 25.08 -1.11
C ALA A 2 -1.39 24.77 -2.08
N GLY A 3 -1.05 24.34 -3.29
CA GLY A 3 -1.98 24.20 -4.40
C GLY A 3 -3.02 23.12 -4.14
N ASP A 4 -4.26 23.46 -4.47
CA ASP A 4 -5.45 22.61 -4.55
C ASP A 4 -5.38 21.65 -5.77
N GLU A 5 -4.18 21.17 -6.11
CA GLU A 5 -3.96 20.39 -7.33
C GLU A 5 -3.59 18.95 -6.97
N LEU A 6 -4.41 18.01 -7.44
CA LEU A 6 -4.18 16.59 -7.26
C LEU A 6 -2.83 16.20 -7.87
N THR A 7 -2.03 15.46 -7.12
CA THR A 7 -0.86 14.80 -7.71
C THR A 7 -1.34 13.64 -8.55
N THR A 8 -1.14 13.73 -9.86
CA THR A 8 -1.47 12.67 -10.82
C THR A 8 -0.25 11.79 -11.04
N TYR A 9 -0.45 10.48 -11.01
CA TYR A 9 0.57 9.47 -11.31
C TYR A 9 0.16 8.73 -12.60
N GLU A 10 1.09 8.61 -13.54
CA GLU A 10 0.96 7.75 -14.72
C GLU A 10 2.08 6.72 -14.69
N LEU A 11 1.74 5.45 -14.89
CA LEU A 11 2.69 4.34 -14.90
C LEU A 11 2.36 3.44 -16.09
N THR A 12 3.39 2.92 -16.75
CA THR A 12 3.23 1.94 -17.82
C THR A 12 3.78 0.58 -17.39
N GLY A 13 3.04 -0.49 -17.72
CA GLY A 13 3.39 -1.86 -17.41
C GLY A 13 3.55 -2.72 -18.67
N GLU A 14 4.73 -3.30 -18.88
CA GLU A 14 4.99 -4.21 -20.00
C GLU A 14 5.20 -5.65 -19.51
N ARG A 15 4.50 -6.59 -20.13
CA ARG A 15 4.62 -8.01 -19.78
C ARG A 15 5.99 -8.55 -20.16
N GLN A 16 6.77 -8.97 -19.17
CA GLN A 16 8.01 -9.73 -19.39
C GLN A 16 7.77 -11.24 -19.46
N SER A 17 6.85 -11.77 -18.65
CA SER A 17 6.50 -13.20 -18.60
C SER A 17 5.11 -13.41 -17.99
N PRO A 18 4.55 -14.63 -17.94
CA PRO A 18 3.23 -14.87 -17.33
C PRO A 18 3.08 -14.37 -15.89
N LYS A 19 4.17 -14.30 -15.12
CA LYS A 19 4.17 -13.87 -13.71
C LYS A 19 5.03 -12.63 -13.46
N ARG A 20 5.50 -11.93 -14.50
CA ARG A 20 6.40 -10.77 -14.36
C ARG A 20 6.01 -9.63 -15.27
N MET A 21 5.93 -8.43 -14.72
CA MET A 21 5.67 -7.19 -15.43
C MET A 21 6.75 -6.17 -15.09
N ARG A 22 7.35 -5.56 -16.12
CA ARG A 22 8.22 -4.39 -15.97
C ARG A 22 7.33 -3.17 -15.83
N ILE A 23 7.61 -2.33 -14.85
CA ILE A 23 6.85 -1.11 -14.58
C ILE A 23 7.82 0.07 -14.71
N ASP A 24 7.39 1.07 -15.45
CA ASP A 24 8.06 2.36 -15.61
C ASP A 24 7.20 3.45 -14.97
N THR A 25 7.81 4.29 -14.12
CA THR A 25 7.17 5.39 -13.41
C THR A 25 7.71 6.76 -13.82
N ASP A 26 8.36 6.86 -14.98
CA ASP A 26 9.18 7.98 -15.46
C ASP A 26 10.46 8.25 -14.64
N ASP A 27 10.36 8.16 -13.32
CA ASP A 27 11.47 8.37 -12.38
C ASP A 27 12.30 7.09 -12.13
N ALA A 28 11.68 5.91 -12.26
CA ALA A 28 12.30 4.63 -11.95
C ALA A 28 11.67 3.46 -12.70
N GLU A 29 12.43 2.37 -12.82
CA GLU A 29 11.95 1.12 -13.37
C GLU A 29 12.12 -0.03 -12.38
N PHE A 30 11.09 -0.89 -12.26
CA PHE A 30 11.14 -2.08 -11.42
C PHE A 30 10.31 -3.24 -12.01
N VAL A 31 10.39 -4.41 -11.39
CA VAL A 31 9.68 -5.61 -11.84
C VAL A 31 8.89 -6.22 -10.69
N VAL A 32 7.57 -6.29 -10.84
CA VAL A 32 6.70 -7.04 -9.93
C VAL A 32 6.64 -8.51 -10.40
N GLY A 33 6.79 -9.45 -9.45
CA GLY A 33 6.84 -10.89 -9.71
C GLY A 33 8.25 -11.46 -9.92
N LYS A 34 9.29 -10.66 -9.71
CA LYS A 34 10.69 -11.11 -9.70
C LYS A 34 11.13 -11.51 -8.29
N ASP A 35 11.20 -10.54 -7.40
CA ASP A 35 11.69 -10.70 -6.01
C ASP A 35 10.52 -10.88 -5.03
N VAL A 36 9.41 -10.18 -5.28
CA VAL A 36 8.14 -10.29 -4.56
C VAL A 36 6.98 -10.42 -5.54
N ASN A 37 5.91 -11.11 -5.13
CA ASN A 37 4.69 -11.21 -5.91
C ASN A 37 3.80 -9.93 -5.76
N PRO A 38 2.76 -9.74 -6.59
CA PRO A 38 1.93 -8.54 -6.53
C PRO A 38 1.25 -8.28 -5.17
N ILE A 39 0.84 -9.33 -4.46
CA ILE A 39 0.22 -9.20 -3.13
C ILE A 39 1.25 -8.73 -2.11
N GLU A 40 2.45 -9.33 -2.11
CA GLU A 40 3.57 -8.90 -1.25
C GLU A 40 3.99 -7.46 -1.57
N TYR A 41 4.00 -7.07 -2.84
CA TYR A 41 4.32 -5.69 -3.25
C TYR A 41 3.28 -4.70 -2.73
N PHE A 42 1.99 -5.04 -2.82
CA PHE A 42 0.90 -4.23 -2.28
C PHE A 42 0.97 -4.09 -0.77
N LEU A 43 1.16 -5.20 -0.04
CA LEU A 43 1.33 -5.17 1.42
C LEU A 43 2.61 -4.40 1.81
N GLY A 44 3.68 -4.51 1.03
CA GLY A 44 4.89 -3.70 1.18
C GLY A 44 4.61 -2.20 1.05
N ALA A 45 3.72 -1.79 0.12
CA ALA A 45 3.31 -0.40 -0.02
C ALA A 45 2.52 0.10 1.22
N VAL A 46 1.70 -0.77 1.84
CA VAL A 46 1.03 -0.46 3.12
C VAL A 46 2.07 -0.16 4.20
N LEU A 47 3.05 -1.05 4.40
CA LEU A 47 4.12 -0.86 5.39
C LEU A 47 4.94 0.40 5.11
N GLY A 48 5.29 0.65 3.84
CA GLY A 48 6.04 1.83 3.42
C GLY A 48 5.29 3.14 3.69
N CYS A 49 3.98 3.18 3.39
CA CYS A 49 3.15 4.35 3.68
C CYS A 49 3.03 4.62 5.18
N LEU A 50 2.83 3.58 5.99
CA LEU A 50 2.74 3.72 7.44
C LEU A 50 4.04 4.25 8.04
N ASN A 51 5.20 3.77 7.57
CA ASN A 51 6.49 4.32 7.99
C ASN A 51 6.64 5.81 7.62
N SER A 52 6.39 6.15 6.35
CA SER A 52 6.54 7.53 5.87
C SER A 52 5.55 8.48 6.57
N THR A 53 4.30 8.07 6.73
CA THR A 53 3.25 8.86 7.39
C THR A 53 3.53 8.96 8.88
N GLY A 54 3.90 7.85 9.53
CA GLY A 54 4.30 7.79 10.94
C GLY A 54 5.40 8.77 11.28
N THR A 55 6.47 8.79 10.49
CA THR A 55 7.60 9.70 10.67
C THR A 55 7.18 11.16 10.48
N MET A 56 6.33 11.44 9.49
CA MET A 56 5.83 12.80 9.25
C MET A 56 4.94 13.29 10.40
N VAL A 57 4.00 12.47 10.87
CA VAL A 57 3.09 12.82 11.97
C VAL A 57 3.86 12.98 13.27
N ALA A 58 4.83 12.11 13.56
CA ALA A 58 5.68 12.25 14.75
C ALA A 58 6.43 13.58 14.74
N ARG A 59 7.00 13.96 13.58
CA ARG A 59 7.64 15.27 13.42
C ARG A 59 6.67 16.42 13.66
N ASP A 60 5.45 16.34 13.15
CA ASP A 60 4.43 17.38 13.34
C ASP A 60 3.99 17.51 14.81
N MET A 61 4.14 16.44 15.60
CA MET A 61 3.81 16.37 17.03
C MET A 61 5.03 16.55 17.95
N ASP A 62 6.20 16.87 17.41
CA ASP A 62 7.47 16.97 18.13
C ASP A 62 7.85 15.69 18.93
N ILE A 63 7.46 14.51 18.42
CA ILE A 63 7.82 13.19 18.97
C ILE A 63 9.12 12.70 18.33
N ARG A 64 10.07 12.21 19.13
CA ARG A 64 11.27 11.55 18.62
C ARG A 64 11.03 10.05 18.53
N LEU A 65 10.97 9.54 17.30
CA LEU A 65 10.95 8.11 17.00
C LEU A 65 12.37 7.58 16.81
N ASP A 66 12.80 6.68 17.69
CA ASP A 66 14.11 6.03 17.63
C ASP A 66 14.05 4.73 16.80
N ASP A 67 12.95 3.96 16.90
CA ASP A 67 12.68 2.77 16.07
C ASP A 67 11.19 2.63 15.74
N LEU A 68 10.88 2.04 14.59
CA LEU A 68 9.53 1.74 14.14
C LEU A 68 9.52 0.43 13.36
N THR A 69 8.84 -0.57 13.92
CA THR A 69 8.60 -1.85 13.27
C THR A 69 7.11 -2.02 13.00
N VAL A 70 6.75 -2.29 11.74
CA VAL A 70 5.36 -2.52 11.33
C VAL A 70 5.24 -3.89 10.70
N THR A 71 4.27 -4.69 11.14
CA THR A 71 3.96 -6.02 10.59
C THR A 71 2.53 -6.01 10.04
N VAL A 72 2.32 -6.67 8.90
CA VAL A 72 0.99 -6.84 8.29
C VAL A 72 0.72 -8.30 8.00
N GLU A 73 -0.46 -8.76 8.40
CA GLU A 73 -0.97 -10.10 8.14
C GLU A 73 -2.25 -10.01 7.30
N SER A 74 -2.40 -10.90 6.32
CA SER A 74 -3.56 -10.94 5.45
C SER A 74 -3.72 -12.30 4.76
N GLY A 75 -4.97 -12.66 4.46
CA GLY A 75 -5.34 -13.86 3.72
C GLY A 75 -5.87 -13.57 2.33
N VAL A 76 -5.56 -14.47 1.38
CA VAL A 76 -6.12 -14.48 0.02
C VAL A 76 -6.57 -15.90 -0.29
N ASP A 77 -7.84 -16.08 -0.68
CA ASP A 77 -8.29 -17.31 -1.32
C ASP A 77 -8.05 -17.21 -2.84
N TYR A 78 -7.13 -18.03 -3.33
CA TYR A 78 -6.79 -18.08 -4.75
C TYR A 78 -7.78 -18.91 -5.60
N ALA A 79 -8.84 -19.47 -5.03
CA ALA A 79 -9.86 -20.21 -5.78
C ALA A 79 -10.47 -19.36 -6.91
N ALA A 80 -10.91 -18.14 -6.59
CA ALA A 80 -11.47 -17.24 -7.59
C ALA A 80 -10.44 -16.86 -8.68
N TYR A 81 -9.17 -16.65 -8.31
CA TYR A 81 -8.09 -16.42 -9.27
C TYR A 81 -7.85 -17.63 -10.20
N ARG A 82 -8.09 -18.86 -9.72
CA ARG A 82 -8.00 -20.09 -10.52
C ARG A 82 -9.28 -20.42 -11.30
N GLY A 83 -10.35 -19.64 -11.13
CA GLY A 83 -11.65 -19.91 -11.74
C GLY A 83 -12.43 -21.05 -11.06
N GLU A 84 -12.10 -21.35 -9.82
CA GLU A 84 -12.82 -22.32 -8.97
C GLU A 84 -14.01 -21.62 -8.28
N GLU A 85 -15.07 -22.38 -7.95
CA GLU A 85 -16.21 -21.86 -7.19
C GLU A 85 -15.81 -21.54 -5.74
N THR A 86 -16.05 -20.31 -5.30
CA THR A 86 -15.84 -19.83 -3.92
C THR A 86 -16.78 -18.64 -3.66
N ASP A 87 -17.16 -18.43 -2.40
CA ASP A 87 -17.89 -17.23 -1.97
C ASP A 87 -16.93 -16.07 -1.63
N ASP A 88 -15.62 -16.36 -1.51
CA ASP A 88 -14.61 -15.37 -1.17
C ASP A 88 -14.27 -14.48 -2.37
N ARG A 89 -14.01 -13.18 -2.09
CA ARG A 89 -13.51 -12.27 -3.13
C ARG A 89 -12.08 -12.66 -3.54
N PRO A 90 -11.63 -12.38 -4.78
CA PRO A 90 -10.27 -12.71 -5.23
C PRO A 90 -9.13 -11.96 -4.51
N GLY A 91 -9.46 -10.91 -3.77
CA GLY A 91 -8.49 -10.02 -3.11
C GLY A 91 -8.14 -10.45 -1.69
N LEU A 92 -7.55 -9.51 -0.95
CA LEU A 92 -7.31 -9.65 0.48
C LEU A 92 -8.64 -9.70 1.24
N GLN A 93 -8.75 -10.62 2.20
CA GLN A 93 -9.97 -10.79 3.02
C GLN A 93 -10.02 -9.80 4.21
N GLY A 94 -8.89 -9.19 4.53
CA GLY A 94 -8.71 -8.26 5.64
C GLY A 94 -7.22 -8.05 5.90
N LEU A 95 -6.85 -6.95 6.54
CA LEU A 95 -5.47 -6.68 6.95
C LEU A 95 -5.44 -6.50 8.47
N GLU A 96 -4.53 -7.21 9.12
CA GLU A 96 -4.20 -7.01 10.52
C GLU A 96 -2.81 -6.37 10.57
N VAL A 97 -2.73 -5.14 11.09
CA VAL A 97 -1.48 -4.38 11.17
C VAL A 97 -1.08 -4.19 12.63
N SER A 98 0.16 -4.51 12.96
CA SER A 98 0.74 -4.24 14.28
C SER A 98 1.93 -3.28 14.15
N VAL A 99 2.00 -2.33 15.08
CA VAL A 99 3.04 -1.30 15.13
C VAL A 99 3.76 -1.41 16.48
N VAL A 100 5.08 -1.50 16.44
CA VAL A 100 5.96 -1.44 17.61
C VAL A 100 6.87 -0.24 17.43
N VAL A 101 6.94 0.62 18.44
CA VAL A 101 7.64 1.90 18.38
C VAL A 101 8.51 2.09 19.61
N ASP A 102 9.71 2.64 19.41
CA ASP A 102 10.59 3.15 20.47
C ASP A 102 10.64 4.67 20.35
N SER A 103 10.23 5.39 21.39
CA SER A 103 10.11 6.85 21.38
C SER A 103 10.24 7.47 22.78
N ASP A 104 10.34 8.80 22.82
CA ASP A 104 10.31 9.59 24.06
C ASP A 104 8.91 10.03 24.51
N ALA A 105 7.86 9.65 23.78
CA ALA A 105 6.48 9.98 24.10
C ALA A 105 5.84 8.98 25.07
N ASP A 106 4.87 9.44 25.85
CA ASP A 106 4.03 8.55 26.67
C ASP A 106 2.96 7.83 25.84
N GLU A 107 2.32 6.83 26.44
CA GLU A 107 1.32 5.98 25.79
C GLU A 107 0.14 6.76 25.23
N GLU A 108 -0.37 7.76 25.96
CA GLU A 108 -1.49 8.60 25.51
C GLU A 108 -1.11 9.39 24.24
N THR A 109 0.09 9.98 24.25
CA THR A 109 0.63 10.72 23.10
C THR A 109 0.87 9.80 21.89
N LEU A 110 1.30 8.56 22.13
CA LEU A 110 1.50 7.55 21.07
C LEU A 110 0.18 7.07 20.47
N GLU A 111 -0.89 6.95 21.26
CA GLU A 111 -2.23 6.66 20.75
C GLU A 111 -2.75 7.80 19.85
N GLU A 112 -2.56 9.06 20.27
CA GLU A 112 -2.91 10.22 19.43
C GLU A 112 -2.11 10.26 18.12
N TRP A 113 -0.81 9.93 18.20
CA TRP A 113 0.05 9.80 17.03
C TRP A 113 -0.48 8.74 16.08
N LEU A 114 -0.78 7.54 16.57
CA LEU A 114 -1.25 6.43 15.73
C LEU A 114 -2.60 6.78 15.06
N ALA A 115 -3.54 7.37 15.81
CA ALA A 115 -4.82 7.82 15.25
C ALA A 115 -4.63 8.88 14.15
N ALA A 116 -3.66 9.78 14.31
CA ALA A 116 -3.32 10.77 13.29
C ALA A 116 -2.65 10.12 12.06
N VAL A 117 -1.86 9.06 12.23
CA VAL A 117 -1.27 8.29 11.13
C VAL A 117 -2.34 7.56 10.33
N GLU A 118 -3.25 6.85 11.00
CA GLU A 118 -4.36 6.12 10.35
C GLU A 118 -5.21 7.05 9.49
N ARG A 119 -5.51 8.26 10.00
CA ARG A 119 -6.29 9.27 9.28
C ARG A 119 -5.56 9.87 8.08
N ARG A 120 -4.22 9.83 8.04
CA ARG A 120 -3.41 10.55 7.05
C ARG A 120 -2.74 9.66 6.01
N CYS A 121 -2.56 8.36 6.25
CA CYS A 121 -1.88 7.48 5.28
C CYS A 121 -2.78 7.20 4.07
N PRO A 122 -2.39 7.62 2.85
CA PRO A 122 -3.23 7.44 1.66
C PRO A 122 -3.41 5.97 1.27
N ILE A 123 -2.43 5.10 1.57
CA ILE A 123 -2.50 3.68 1.18
C ILE A 123 -3.46 2.92 2.08
N THR A 124 -3.45 3.14 3.39
CA THR A 124 -4.43 2.50 4.29
C THR A 124 -5.85 3.01 4.03
N ASP A 125 -6.01 4.27 3.61
CA ASP A 125 -7.30 4.78 3.13
C ASP A 125 -7.82 3.99 1.92
N ASN A 126 -6.98 3.73 0.90
CA ASN A 126 -7.35 2.89 -0.25
C ASN A 126 -7.64 1.43 0.11
N VAL A 127 -7.17 0.93 1.27
CA VAL A 127 -7.52 -0.40 1.77
C VAL A 127 -8.86 -0.38 2.50
N ALA A 128 -9.09 0.65 3.32
CA ALA A 128 -10.29 0.79 4.14
C ALA A 128 -11.52 1.19 3.31
N ASN A 129 -11.31 1.84 2.16
CA ASN A 129 -12.35 2.38 1.30
C ASN A 129 -12.29 1.79 -0.12
N GLU A 130 -13.43 1.81 -0.81
CA GLU A 130 -13.51 1.38 -2.20
C GLU A 130 -13.05 2.50 -3.15
N THR A 131 -11.89 2.32 -3.78
CA THR A 131 -11.45 3.16 -4.91
C THR A 131 -11.94 2.55 -6.21
N SER A 132 -12.66 3.34 -7.03
CA SER A 132 -13.25 2.85 -8.28
C SER A 132 -12.17 2.51 -9.32
N ILE A 133 -12.35 1.39 -10.03
CA ILE A 133 -11.44 0.91 -11.06
C ILE A 133 -12.20 0.80 -12.39
N GLY A 134 -11.68 1.44 -13.44
CA GLY A 134 -12.14 1.28 -14.81
C GLY A 134 -11.10 0.52 -15.65
N LEU A 135 -11.51 -0.59 -16.26
CA LEU A 135 -10.64 -1.38 -17.15
C LEU A 135 -11.11 -1.23 -18.59
N THR A 136 -10.20 -0.85 -19.50
CA THR A 136 -10.45 -0.77 -20.94
C THR A 136 -9.46 -1.65 -21.67
N LEU A 137 -9.93 -2.40 -22.68
CA LEU A 137 -9.10 -3.23 -23.55
C LEU A 137 -9.00 -2.58 -24.92
N GLU A 138 -7.78 -2.38 -25.40
CA GLU A 138 -7.49 -1.96 -26.76
C GLU A 138 -6.74 -3.09 -27.47
N SER A 139 -7.11 -3.38 -28.71
CA SER A 139 -6.46 -4.43 -29.51
C SER A 139 -5.83 -3.81 -30.76
N GLU A 140 -4.51 -3.92 -30.88
CA GLU A 140 -3.81 -3.64 -32.13
C GLU A 140 -4.06 -4.80 -33.10
N SER A 141 -4.86 -4.54 -34.14
CA SER A 141 -5.03 -5.48 -35.26
C SER A 141 -3.87 -5.29 -36.24
N ALA A 142 -3.16 -6.38 -36.53
CA ALA A 142 -2.19 -6.44 -37.63
C ALA A 142 -2.87 -6.43 -39.00
#